data_AF-A0A9W8XEX5-F1
#
_entry.id   AF-A0A9W8XEX5-F1
#
_cell.length_a   1.000
_cell.length_b   1.000
_cell.length_c   1.000
_cell.angle_alpha   90.00
_cell.angle_beta   90.00
_cell.angle_gamma   90.00
#
_symmetry.space_group_name_H-M   'P 1'
#
loop_
_entity.id
_entity.type
_entity.pdbx_description
1 polymer ?
#
loop_
_entity_poly.entity_id
_entity_poly.type
_entity_poly.pdbx_seq_one_letter_code
_entity_poly.pdbx_strand_id
1 'polypeptide(L)'
;MGEAHVKLDFVTGRNAGGKYICVLVCSLDGYTRILRKETHACPLEAARALADGLIHDSGDLFGKADVGDQLHGQQGYREADGKFHLDAYKAVYRFSGPADDTRTLRPEYRHDRDGVPRGPAADRKRHCRDGDY
;
A
#
# COMPACT_ATOMS: atom_id res chain seq x y z
N MET A 1 15.22 -7.38 -16.41
CA MET A 1 14.00 -6.99 -15.67
C MET A 1 14.43 -5.85 -14.74
N GLY A 2 14.03 -4.62 -15.05
CA GLY A 2 14.50 -3.42 -14.33
C GLY A 2 13.95 -3.39 -12.91
N GLU A 3 14.74 -2.85 -11.99
CA GLU A 3 14.32 -2.61 -10.61
C GLU A 3 13.18 -1.58 -10.61
N ALA A 4 12.06 -1.88 -9.96
CA ALA A 4 10.96 -0.94 -9.85
C ALA A 4 11.41 0.22 -8.96
N HIS A 5 11.62 1.39 -9.55
CA HIS A 5 12.06 2.57 -8.82
C HIS A 5 10.85 3.27 -8.21
N VAL A 6 10.62 3.01 -6.92
CA VAL A 6 9.62 3.73 -6.12
C VAL A 6 10.30 4.91 -5.45
N LYS A 7 9.77 6.11 -5.65
CA LYS A 7 10.20 7.32 -4.94
C LYS A 7 9.00 8.06 -4.37
N LEU A 8 9.07 8.35 -3.07
CA LEU A 8 8.06 9.11 -2.35
C LEU A 8 8.76 10.31 -1.70
N ASP A 9 8.46 11.51 -2.16
CA ASP A 9 9.03 12.74 -1.62
C ASP A 9 7.91 13.65 -1.05
N PHE A 10 8.15 14.17 0.16
CA PHE A 10 7.32 15.23 0.75
C PHE A 10 8.01 16.59 0.53
N VAL A 11 7.29 17.51 -0.11
CA VAL A 11 7.77 18.85 -0.40
C VAL A 11 6.82 19.87 0.19
N THR A 12 7.34 20.80 1.00
CA THR A 12 6.58 21.93 1.52
C THR A 12 7.05 23.22 0.87
N GLY A 13 6.14 24.16 0.69
CA GLY A 13 6.47 25.46 0.12
C GLY A 13 5.40 26.51 0.37
N ARG A 14 5.47 27.58 -0.41
CA ARG A 14 4.48 28.67 -0.40
C ARG A 14 4.08 29.00 -1.82
N ASN A 15 2.79 29.20 -2.07
CA ASN A 15 2.30 29.60 -3.39
C ASN A 15 2.40 31.13 -3.57
N ALA A 16 2.22 31.60 -4.81
CA ALA A 16 2.23 33.04 -5.12
C ALA A 16 1.12 33.84 -4.39
N GLY A 17 0.03 33.16 -4.00
CA GLY A 17 -1.06 33.75 -3.21
C GLY A 17 -0.80 33.77 -1.70
N GLY A 18 0.43 33.47 -1.25
CA GLY A 18 0.83 33.52 0.16
C GLY A 18 0.38 32.34 1.02
N LYS A 19 -0.32 31.34 0.46
CA LYS A 19 -0.72 30.11 1.15
C LYS A 19 0.45 29.14 1.26
N TYR A 20 0.48 28.38 2.34
CA TYR A 20 1.41 27.28 2.51
C TYR A 20 0.90 26.04 1.79
N ILE A 21 1.80 25.34 1.11
CA ILE A 21 1.48 24.14 0.35
C ILE A 21 2.30 22.96 0.85
N CYS A 22 1.67 21.80 0.89
CA CYS A 22 2.35 20.53 1.06
C CYS A 22 2.01 19.64 -0.14
N VAL A 23 3.04 19.00 -0.70
CA VAL A 23 2.97 18.19 -1.89
C VAL A 23 3.64 16.86 -1.62
N LEU A 24 2.91 15.76 -1.83
CA LEU A 24 3.47 14.42 -1.91
C LEU A 24 3.65 14.05 -3.38
N VAL A 25 4.90 13.79 -3.75
CA VAL A 25 5.29 13.33 -5.09
C VAL A 25 5.47 11.82 -5.01
N CYS A 26 4.63 11.09 -5.74
CA CYS A 26 4.71 9.64 -5.85
C CYS A 26 5.19 9.27 -7.24
N SER A 27 6.40 8.72 -7.33
CA SER A 27 6.95 8.20 -8.58
C SER A 27 7.05 6.67 -8.53
N LEU A 28 6.52 6.02 -9.56
CA LEU A 28 6.56 4.57 -9.76
C LEU A 28 6.74 4.29 -11.25
N ASP A 29 7.78 3.55 -11.62
CA ASP A 29 8.03 3.06 -12.99
C ASP A 29 7.97 4.16 -14.07
N GLY A 30 8.57 5.32 -13.78
CA GLY A 30 8.60 6.47 -14.69
C GLY A 30 7.33 7.34 -14.70
N TYR A 31 6.27 6.91 -14.01
CA TYR A 31 5.06 7.73 -13.80
C TYR A 31 5.18 8.50 -12.50
N THR A 32 4.78 9.78 -12.53
CA THR A 32 4.74 10.63 -11.33
C THR A 32 3.33 11.16 -11.11
N ARG A 33 2.81 10.97 -9.91
CA ARG A 33 1.54 11.55 -9.43
C ARG A 33 1.83 12.50 -8.28
N ILE A 34 0.98 13.52 -8.17
CA ILE A 34 1.15 14.59 -7.20
C ILE A 34 -0.13 14.69 -6.38
N LEU A 35 0.00 14.64 -5.06
CA LEU A 35 -1.06 14.99 -4.12
C LEU A 35 -0.69 16.30 -3.45
N ARG A 36 -1.61 17.26 -3.42
CA ARG A 36 -1.38 18.61 -2.90
C ARG A 36 -2.45 19.00 -1.90
N LYS A 37 -2.01 19.66 -0.82
CA LYS A 37 -2.87 20.36 0.13
C LYS A 37 -2.36 21.77 0.35
N GLU A 38 -3.29 22.70 0.57
CA GLU A 38 -2.97 24.11 0.83
C GLU A 38 -3.64 24.58 2.11
N THR A 39 -2.94 25.40 2.88
CA THR A 39 -3.47 26.04 4.09
C THR A 39 -2.97 27.47 4.21
N HIS A 40 -3.66 28.27 5.02
CA HIS A 40 -3.29 29.66 5.26
C HIS A 40 -2.38 29.84 6.47
N ALA A 41 -2.33 28.86 7.37
CA ALA A 41 -1.69 29.01 8.68
C ALA A 41 -0.18 28.73 8.67
N CYS A 42 0.23 27.50 8.32
CA CYS A 42 1.65 27.11 8.28
C CYS A 42 1.90 25.85 7.43
N PRO A 43 3.16 25.57 7.03
CA PRO A 43 3.50 24.36 6.27
C PRO A 43 3.16 23.06 7.01
N LEU A 44 3.31 23.05 8.33
CA LEU A 44 3.04 21.86 9.15
C LEU A 44 1.56 21.49 9.13
N GLU A 45 0.66 22.48 9.13
CA GLU A 45 -0.77 22.24 9.01
C GLU A 45 -1.13 21.67 7.63
N ALA A 46 -0.51 22.16 6.55
CA ALA A 46 -0.70 21.60 5.22
C ALA A 46 -0.23 20.14 5.14
N ALA A 47 0.90 19.82 5.78
CA ALA A 47 1.40 18.45 5.85
C ALA A 47 0.48 17.53 6.67
N ARG A 48 0.01 17.99 7.84
CA ARG A 48 -0.97 17.26 8.65
C ARG A 48 -2.26 17.01 7.88
N ALA A 49 -2.84 18.04 7.28
CA ALA A 49 -4.07 17.91 6.51
C ALA A 49 -3.93 17.00 5.26
N LEU A 50 -2.72 16.88 4.69
CA LEU A 50 -2.43 15.91 3.64
C LEU A 50 -2.32 14.48 4.21
N ALA A 51 -1.58 14.30 5.30
CA ALA A 51 -1.41 13.02 5.97
C ALA A 51 -2.73 12.47 6.52
N ASP A 52 -3.53 13.30 7.18
CA ASP A 52 -4.84 12.94 7.71
C ASP A 52 -5.77 12.46 6.58
N GLY A 53 -5.77 13.16 5.43
CA GLY A 53 -6.52 12.72 4.26
C GLY A 53 -6.08 11.34 3.77
N LEU A 54 -4.77 11.11 3.65
CA LEU A 54 -4.23 9.80 3.26
C LEU A 54 -4.60 8.70 4.26
N ILE A 55 -4.58 9.00 5.56
CA ILE A 55 -4.95 8.06 6.62
C ILE A 55 -6.44 7.71 6.52
N HIS A 56 -7.31 8.70 6.33
CA HIS A 56 -8.74 8.47 6.14
C HIS A 56 -9.03 7.64 4.88
N ASP A 57 -8.47 8.02 3.73
CA ASP A 57 -8.65 7.30 2.47
C ASP A 57 -8.12 5.85 2.57
N SER A 58 -7.00 5.65 3.28
CA SER A 58 -6.45 4.32 3.55
C SER A 58 -7.34 3.52 4.50
N GLY A 59 -7.95 4.18 5.50
CA GLY A 59 -8.90 3.56 6.41
C GLY A 59 -10.12 3.02 5.68
N ASP A 60 -10.68 3.80 4.75
CA ASP A 60 -11.78 3.34 3.89
C ASP A 60 -11.36 2.15 3.02
N LEU A 61 -10.15 2.22 2.43
CA LEU A 61 -9.60 1.12 1.64
C LEU A 61 -9.41 -0.17 2.46
N PHE A 62 -8.89 -0.06 3.69
CA PHE A 62 -8.70 -1.21 4.56
C PHE A 62 -10.01 -1.69 5.20
N GLY A 63 -11.05 -0.84 5.29
CA GLY A 63 -12.39 -1.28 5.66
C GLY A 63 -13.04 -2.18 4.59
N LYS A 64 -12.60 -2.09 3.33
CA LYS A 64 -13.05 -2.96 2.23
C LYS A 64 -12.41 -4.35 2.25
N ALA A 65 -11.21 -4.49 2.81
CA ALA A 65 -10.44 -5.74 2.81
C ALA A 65 -10.45 -6.39 4.20
N ASP A 66 -10.61 -7.70 4.25
CA ASP A 66 -10.48 -8.47 5.49
C ASP A 66 -9.05 -9.00 5.67
N VAL A 67 -8.74 -9.57 6.84
CA VAL A 67 -7.44 -10.19 7.11
C VAL A 67 -7.19 -11.34 6.12
N GLY A 68 -6.04 -11.30 5.44
CA GLY A 68 -5.62 -12.28 4.43
C GLY A 68 -6.05 -11.95 3.00
N ASP A 69 -6.79 -10.87 2.80
CA ASP A 69 -7.20 -10.40 1.49
C ASP A 69 -6.06 -9.70 0.71
N GLN A 70 -6.09 -9.85 -0.62
CA GLN A 70 -5.15 -9.18 -1.52
C GLN A 70 -5.83 -8.10 -2.35
N LEU A 71 -5.26 -6.89 -2.27
CA LEU A 71 -5.60 -5.75 -3.09
C LEU A 71 -4.66 -5.66 -4.29
N HIS A 72 -5.21 -5.49 -5.49
CA HIS A 72 -4.42 -5.34 -6.71
C HIS A 72 -4.90 -4.16 -7.55
N GLY A 73 -3.95 -3.39 -8.08
CA GLY A 73 -4.24 -2.21 -8.91
C GLY A 73 -4.94 -1.08 -8.15
N GLN A 74 -5.51 -0.14 -8.90
CA GLN A 74 -6.26 0.99 -8.33
C GLN A 74 -7.58 0.49 -7.73
N GLN A 75 -7.80 0.78 -6.45
CA GLN A 75 -8.96 0.35 -5.66
C GLN A 75 -9.97 1.45 -5.34
N GLY A 76 -9.62 2.69 -5.65
CA GLY A 76 -10.48 3.85 -5.46
C GLY A 76 -10.00 5.00 -6.32
N TYR A 77 -10.83 6.03 -6.39
CA TYR A 77 -10.60 7.20 -7.23
C TYR A 77 -11.13 8.45 -6.54
N ARG A 78 -10.71 9.62 -7.02
CA ARG A 78 -11.17 10.90 -6.50
C ARG A 78 -12.11 11.53 -7.51
N GLU A 79 -13.31 11.87 -7.09
CA GLU A 79 -14.29 12.54 -7.95
C GLU A 79 -14.11 14.05 -7.97
N ALA A 80 -14.91 14.74 -8.81
CA ALA A 80 -14.90 16.19 -8.92
C ALA A 80 -15.27 16.90 -7.60
N ASP A 81 -15.98 16.21 -6.70
CA ASP A 81 -16.26 16.69 -5.34
C ASP A 81 -15.03 16.72 -4.42
N GLY A 82 -13.91 16.18 -4.90
CA GLY A 82 -12.65 16.12 -4.17
C GLY A 82 -12.65 15.10 -3.03
N LYS A 83 -13.61 14.16 -2.98
CA LYS A 83 -13.63 13.06 -2.02
C LYS A 83 -13.08 11.79 -2.65
N PHE A 84 -12.46 10.96 -1.82
CA PHE A 84 -12.06 9.62 -2.21
C PHE A 84 -13.29 8.70 -2.21
N HIS A 85 -13.40 7.88 -3.24
CA HIS A 85 -14.45 6.89 -3.40
C HIS A 85 -13.82 5.54 -3.68
N LEU A 86 -14.34 4.50 -3.03
CA LEU A 86 -13.93 3.13 -3.31
C LEU A 86 -14.55 2.66 -4.63
N ASP A 87 -13.75 1.97 -5.44
CA ASP A 87 -14.27 1.25 -6.59
C ASP A 87 -14.97 -0.02 -6.11
N ALA A 88 -16.30 0.03 -6.06
CA ALA A 88 -17.15 -1.07 -5.61
C ALA A 88 -17.04 -2.32 -6.50
N TYR A 89 -16.62 -2.18 -7.75
CA TYR A 89 -16.53 -3.28 -8.71
C TYR A 89 -15.15 -3.95 -8.70
N LYS A 90 -14.16 -3.36 -8.04
CA LYS A 90 -12.84 -3.97 -7.89
C LYS A 90 -12.88 -5.08 -6.85
N ALA A 91 -12.72 -6.31 -7.32
CA ALA A 91 -12.65 -7.48 -6.47
C ALA A 91 -11.42 -7.43 -5.56
N VAL A 92 -11.63 -7.90 -4.34
CA VAL A 92 -10.58 -8.26 -3.39
C VAL A 92 -10.42 -9.78 -3.48
N TYR A 93 -9.18 -10.25 -3.58
CA TYR A 93 -8.93 -11.68 -3.78
C TYR A 93 -8.60 -12.36 -2.46
N ARG A 94 -9.35 -13.40 -2.12
CA ARG A 94 -9.09 -14.29 -0.99
C ARG A 94 -8.81 -15.70 -1.49
N PHE A 95 -7.72 -16.30 -1.04
CA PHE A 95 -7.40 -17.70 -1.33
C PHE A 95 -8.17 -18.63 -0.38
N SER A 96 -8.64 -19.76 -0.90
CA SER A 96 -9.27 -20.81 -0.09
C SER A 96 -8.23 -21.51 0.80
N GLY A 97 -8.55 -21.69 2.08
CA GLY A 97 -7.71 -22.42 3.06
C GLY A 97 -7.53 -21.64 4.37
N PRO A 98 -6.82 -22.21 5.36
CA PRO A 98 -6.44 -21.48 6.57
C PRO A 98 -5.64 -20.24 6.18
N ALA A 99 -6.04 -19.08 6.69
CA ALA A 99 -5.34 -17.82 6.48
C ALA A 99 -4.00 -17.88 7.22
N ASP A 100 -2.97 -18.37 6.53
CA ASP A 100 -1.58 -18.12 6.91
C ASP A 100 -1.21 -16.77 6.30
N ASP A 101 -1.15 -15.75 7.16
CA ASP A 101 -0.99 -14.33 6.84
C ASP A 101 0.24 -14.01 5.97
N THR A 102 1.18 -14.96 5.84
CA THR A 102 2.43 -14.76 5.10
C THR A 102 2.63 -15.73 3.95
N ARG A 103 2.05 -16.93 4.00
CA ARG A 103 2.25 -17.96 2.97
C ARG A 103 1.50 -17.67 1.68
N THR A 104 0.46 -16.86 1.74
CA THR A 104 -0.33 -16.47 0.55
C THR A 104 0.15 -15.16 -0.07
N LEU A 105 1.06 -14.39 0.55
CA LEU A 105 1.71 -13.20 -0.03
C LEU A 105 2.52 -13.62 -1.28
N ARG A 106 1.85 -13.69 -2.43
CA ARG A 106 2.43 -14.12 -3.70
C ARG A 106 3.01 -12.92 -4.44
N PRO A 107 4.28 -12.98 -4.86
CA PRO A 107 4.84 -11.99 -5.77
C PRO A 107 4.66 -12.47 -7.21
N GLU A 108 3.40 -12.69 -7.60
CA GLU A 108 2.95 -13.42 -8.80
C GLU A 108 3.12 -14.95 -8.64
N TYR A 109 2.84 -15.70 -9.69
CA TYR A 109 3.60 -16.91 -9.99
C TYR A 109 5.12 -16.70 -9.76
N ARG A 110 5.63 -16.82 -8.52
CA ARG A 110 7.06 -17.01 -8.28
C ARG A 110 7.42 -18.45 -8.63
N HIS A 111 7.42 -18.75 -9.93
CA HIS A 111 8.46 -19.63 -10.43
C HIS A 111 9.77 -18.87 -10.24
N ASP A 112 10.63 -19.46 -9.42
CA ASP A 112 12.02 -19.07 -9.19
C ASP A 112 12.22 -17.81 -8.33
N ARG A 113 12.54 -18.03 -7.05
CA ARG A 113 13.68 -17.37 -6.36
C ARG A 113 13.78 -17.79 -4.90
N ASP A 114 14.95 -18.31 -4.55
CA ASP A 114 15.48 -18.70 -3.24
C ASP A 114 15.56 -17.57 -2.18
N GLY A 115 14.73 -16.53 -2.25
CA GLY A 115 14.88 -15.29 -1.47
C GLY A 115 13.72 -14.91 -0.54
N VAL A 116 12.74 -15.80 -0.31
CA VAL A 116 11.67 -15.50 0.67
C VAL A 116 12.20 -15.76 2.08
N PRO A 117 11.99 -14.85 3.06
CA PRO A 117 12.26 -15.14 4.46
C PRO A 117 11.49 -16.40 4.85
N ARG A 118 12.23 -17.48 5.11
CA ARG A 118 11.64 -18.71 5.64
C ARG A 118 11.07 -18.33 7.00
N GLY A 119 9.78 -18.59 7.21
CA GLY A 119 9.12 -18.35 8.49
C GLY A 119 9.92 -18.93 9.67
N PRO A 120 9.63 -18.47 10.90
CA PRO A 120 10.42 -18.83 12.08
C PRO A 120 10.69 -20.34 12.15
N ALA A 121 11.96 -20.70 12.35
CA ALA A 121 12.49 -22.05 12.19
C ALA A 121 11.82 -23.11 13.09
N ALA A 122 10.99 -22.69 14.04
CA ALA A 122 10.30 -23.54 15.00
C ALA A 122 9.23 -24.46 14.38
N ASP A 123 8.67 -24.11 13.21
CA ASP A 123 7.61 -24.90 12.58
C ASP A 123 8.10 -26.03 11.66
N ARG A 124 9.41 -26.28 11.63
CA ARG A 124 9.92 -27.55 11.11
C ARG A 124 9.58 -28.64 12.13
N LYS A 125 8.35 -29.14 12.11
CA LYS A 125 8.07 -30.50 12.58
C LYS A 125 9.05 -31.40 11.84
N ARG A 126 10.09 -31.81 12.56
CA ARG A 126 10.95 -32.90 12.16
C ARG A 126 10.02 -34.08 11.97
N HIS A 127 9.69 -34.41 10.73
CA HIS A 127 9.46 -35.81 10.40
C HIS A 127 10.81 -36.49 10.62
N CYS A 128 11.11 -36.79 11.88
CA CYS A 128 11.95 -37.93 12.20
C CYS A 128 11.27 -39.08 11.48
N ARG A 129 11.93 -39.59 10.44
CA ARG A 129 11.72 -40.96 10.01
C ARG A 129 12.08 -41.79 11.22
N ASP A 130 11.09 -42.14 12.01
CA ASP A 130 11.17 -43.31 12.87
C ASP A 130 11.19 -44.49 11.90
N GLY A 131 12.31 -45.22 11.94
CA GLY A 131 12.49 -46.48 11.23
C GLY A 131 11.70 -47.61 11.88
N ASP A 132 11.87 -48.78 11.29
CA ASP A 132 11.43 -50.13 11.71
C ASP A 132 9.92 -50.38 11.46
N TYR A 133 9.50 -51.35 10.63
CA TYR A 133 9.95 -52.74 10.45
C TYR A 133 9.94 -53.18 8.97
#